data_AF-A0A938U7K8-F1
#
_entry.id   AF-A0A938U7K8-F1
#
_cell.length_a   1.000
_cell.length_b   1.000
_cell.length_c   1.000
_cell.angle_alpha   90.00
_cell.angle_beta   90.00
_cell.angle_gamma   90.00
#
_symmetry.space_group_name_H-M   'P 1'
#
loop_
_entity.id
_entity.type
_entity.pdbx_description
1 polymer ?
#
loop_
_entity_poly.entity_id
_entity_poly.type
_entity_poly.pdbx_seq_one_letter_code
_entity_poly.pdbx_strand_id
1 'polypeptide(L)'
;MSFADDVRQYCKDVYVDPARNKGEKTVTIRSGDVHSALNYRNRYPLVCSAIGSNLFEELCNVKRISVEGPLNGVSTLFTFGLI
;
A
#
# COMPACT_ATOMS: atom_id res chain seq x y z
N MET A 1 11.26 -13.83 5.24
CA MET A 1 10.68 -12.69 4.51
C MET A 1 9.80 -13.23 3.40
N SER A 2 8.56 -12.74 3.34
CA SER A 2 7.59 -13.12 2.30
C SER A 2 7.42 -11.94 1.36
N PHE A 3 7.13 -12.17 0.09
CA PHE A 3 6.90 -11.08 -0.88
C PHE A 3 5.86 -10.03 -0.45
N ALA A 4 4.91 -10.43 0.41
CA ALA A 4 3.94 -9.52 1.00
C ALA A 4 4.57 -8.58 2.04
N ASP A 5 5.58 -9.03 2.76
CA ASP A 5 6.34 -8.25 3.72
C ASP A 5 7.16 -7.17 3.00
N ASP A 6 7.86 -7.53 1.91
CA ASP A 6 8.57 -6.59 1.04
C ASP A 6 7.64 -5.49 0.52
N VAL A 7 6.41 -5.84 0.11
CA VAL A 7 5.40 -4.87 -0.33
C VAL A 7 5.04 -3.90 0.80
N ARG A 8 4.79 -4.41 2.00
CA ARG A 8 4.43 -3.57 3.16
C ARG A 8 5.57 -2.61 3.51
N GLN A 9 6.80 -3.12 3.55
CA GLN A 9 7.97 -2.32 3.87
C GLN A 9 8.22 -1.24 2.82
N TYR A 10 8.12 -1.58 1.53
CA TYR A 10 8.23 -0.62 0.44
C TYR A 10 7.15 0.46 0.52
N CYS A 11 5.88 0.07 0.74
CA CYS A 11 4.79 1.02 0.90
C CYS A 11 5.00 1.96 2.08
N LYS A 12 5.54 1.44 3.19
CA LYS A 12 5.86 2.23 4.37
C LYS A 12 6.91 3.29 4.06
N ASP A 13 8.06 2.87 3.52
CA ASP A 13 9.21 3.73 3.27
C ASP A 13 8.94 4.78 2.18
N VAL A 14 8.22 4.40 1.12
CA VAL A 14 8.01 5.27 -0.05
C VAL A 14 6.78 6.16 0.06
N TYR A 15 5.74 5.73 0.80
CA TYR A 15 4.49 6.48 0.89
C TYR A 15 4.18 6.95 2.31
N VAL A 16 4.21 6.05 3.30
CA VAL A 16 3.76 6.35 4.68
C VAL A 16 4.75 7.27 5.41
N ASP A 17 6.03 6.91 5.47
CA ASP A 17 7.09 7.70 6.13
C ASP A 17 7.20 9.13 5.57
N PRO A 18 7.25 9.36 4.24
CA PRO A 18 7.31 10.72 3.72
C PRO A 18 6.00 11.50 3.93
N ALA A 19 4.84 10.86 3.86
CA ALA A 19 3.57 11.52 4.15
C ALA A 19 3.47 11.92 5.64
N ARG A 20 3.92 11.05 6.55
CA ARG A 20 4.05 11.36 7.99
C ARG A 20 5.02 12.52 8.23
N ASN A 21 6.17 12.50 7.59
CA ASN A 21 7.18 13.56 7.74
C ASN A 21 6.68 14.92 7.21
N LYS A 22 5.81 14.90 6.19
CA LYS A 22 5.14 16.11 5.66
C LYS A 22 3.97 16.59 6.54
N GLY A 23 3.55 15.82 7.54
CA GLY A 23 2.37 16.12 8.35
C GLY A 23 1.04 15.90 7.62
N GLU A 24 1.02 15.05 6.60
CA GLU A 24 -0.23 14.69 5.92
C GLU A 24 -1.12 13.85 6.85
N LYS A 25 -2.43 13.93 6.64
CA LYS A 25 -3.42 13.15 7.41
C LYS A 25 -3.81 11.86 6.71
N THR A 26 -3.53 11.77 5.41
CA THR A 26 -3.93 10.67 4.55
C THR A 26 -2.85 10.38 3.54
N VAL A 27 -2.72 9.11 3.15
CA VAL A 27 -1.81 8.66 2.10
C VAL A 27 -2.58 7.79 1.12
N THR A 28 -2.35 8.01 -0.17
CA THR A 28 -2.97 7.23 -1.24
C THR A 28 -1.91 6.39 -1.93
N ILE A 29 -2.11 5.08 -1.94
CA ILE A 29 -1.19 4.10 -2.52
C ILE A 29 -1.88 3.45 -3.71
N ARG A 30 -1.24 3.54 -4.88
CA ARG A 30 -1.71 2.87 -6.09
C ARG A 30 -1.05 1.51 -6.25
N SER A 31 -1.86 0.46 -6.38
CA SER A 31 -1.35 -0.90 -6.55
C SER A 31 -0.46 -1.07 -7.79
N GLY A 32 -0.78 -0.38 -8.88
CA GLY A 32 0.02 -0.40 -10.11
C GLY A 32 1.42 0.15 -9.94
N ASP A 33 1.58 1.25 -9.21
CA ASP A 33 2.88 1.87 -8.94
C ASP A 33 3.75 0.97 -8.06
N VAL A 34 3.19 0.41 -6.99
CA VAL A 34 3.89 -0.53 -6.10
C VAL A 34 4.33 -1.79 -6.85
N HIS A 35 3.44 -2.35 -7.68
CA HIS A 35 3.76 -3.51 -8.49
C HIS A 35 4.89 -3.22 -9.48
N SER A 36 4.85 -2.06 -10.14
CA SER A 36 5.86 -1.64 -11.12
C SER A 36 7.21 -1.39 -10.46
N ALA A 37 7.21 -0.76 -9.27
CA ALA A 37 8.42 -0.45 -8.54
C ALA A 37 9.13 -1.70 -7.99
N LEU A 38 8.37 -2.69 -7.51
CA LEU A 38 8.91 -3.98 -7.05
C LEU A 38 9.28 -4.93 -8.20
N ASN A 39 8.98 -4.54 -9.45
CA ASN A 39 9.22 -5.31 -10.67
C ASN A 39 8.73 -6.77 -10.56
N TYR A 40 7.63 -6.97 -9.84
CA TYR A 40 7.07 -8.29 -9.63
C TYR A 40 6.43 -8.80 -10.92
N ARG A 41 6.68 -10.06 -11.30
CA ARG A 41 6.03 -10.66 -12.47
C ARG A 41 4.73 -11.37 -12.05
N ASN A 42 3.60 -10.98 -12.63
CA ASN A 42 2.28 -11.62 -12.46
C ASN A 42 1.76 -11.73 -11.00
N ARG A 43 2.12 -10.78 -10.13
CA ARG A 43 1.75 -10.81 -8.69
C ARG A 43 0.92 -9.62 -8.21
N TYR A 44 0.09 -9.05 -9.08
CA TYR A 44 -0.91 -8.04 -8.70
C TYR A 44 -1.82 -8.44 -7.53
N PRO A 45 -2.42 -9.66 -7.49
CA PRO A 45 -3.27 -10.03 -6.35
C PRO A 45 -2.49 -10.07 -5.04
N LEU A 46 -1.20 -10.43 -5.06
CA LEU A 46 -0.35 -10.42 -3.87
C LEU A 46 -0.15 -9.00 -3.34
N VAL A 47 0.09 -8.02 -4.22
CA VAL A 47 0.23 -6.60 -3.83
C VAL A 47 -1.07 -6.09 -3.21
N CYS A 48 -2.21 -6.35 -3.87
CA CYS A 48 -3.53 -5.98 -3.39
C CYS A 48 -3.83 -6.61 -2.01
N SER A 49 -3.56 -7.90 -1.83
CA SER A 49 -3.73 -8.59 -0.56
C SER A 49 -2.77 -8.09 0.53
N ALA A 50 -1.53 -7.75 0.19
CA ALA A 50 -0.55 -7.25 1.14
C ALA A 50 -0.94 -5.87 1.68
N ILE A 51 -1.26 -4.91 0.79
CA ILE A 51 -1.70 -3.56 1.14
C ILE A 51 -3.06 -3.59 1.84
N GLY A 52 -3.98 -4.41 1.33
CA GLY A 52 -5.32 -4.60 1.87
C GLY A 52 -5.40 -5.54 3.07
N SER A 53 -4.29 -5.90 3.71
CA SER A 53 -4.29 -6.73 4.92
C SER A 53 -4.28 -5.88 6.18
N ASN A 54 -4.94 -6.35 7.25
CA ASN A 54 -4.87 -5.70 8.57
C ASN A 54 -3.42 -5.57 9.06
N LEU A 55 -2.55 -6.51 8.70
CA LEU A 55 -1.13 -6.46 9.04
C LEU A 55 -0.42 -5.22 8.47
N PHE A 56 -0.83 -4.71 7.30
CA PHE A 56 -0.29 -3.46 6.77
C PHE A 56 -0.73 -2.26 7.61
N GLU A 57 -2.01 -2.25 8.02
CA GLU A 57 -2.59 -1.22 8.88
C GLU A 57 -1.87 -1.17 10.24
N GLU A 58 -1.61 -2.33 10.84
CA GLU A 58 -0.85 -2.45 12.10
C GLU A 58 0.62 -2.05 11.95
N LEU A 59 1.31 -2.53 10.90
CA LEU A 59 2.74 -2.29 10.68
C LEU A 59 3.03 -0.82 10.38
N CYS A 60 2.17 -0.17 9.59
CA CYS A 60 2.34 1.24 9.23
C CYS A 60 1.63 2.20 10.19
N ASN A 61 0.86 1.67 11.15
CA ASN A 61 -0.02 2.41 12.04
C ASN A 61 -0.93 3.36 11.24
N VAL A 62 -1.65 2.78 10.27
CA VAL A 62 -2.55 3.50 9.37
C VAL A 62 -3.90 2.81 9.37
N LYS A 63 -4.95 3.54 9.02
CA LYS A 63 -6.30 2.99 8.94
C LYS A 63 -6.84 3.11 7.53
N ARG A 64 -7.35 2.03 6.94
CA ARG A 64 -7.96 2.11 5.61
C ARG A 64 -9.21 2.97 5.65
N ILE A 65 -9.26 3.96 4.77
CA ILE A 65 -10.39 4.89 4.63
C ILE A 65 -11.25 4.44 3.46
N SER A 66 -10.63 4.27 2.29
CA SER A 66 -11.33 3.93 1.05
C SER A 66 -10.47 3.09 0.13
N VAL A 67 -11.13 2.30 -0.71
CA VAL A 67 -10.51 1.59 -1.84
C VAL A 67 -11.29 1.95 -3.09
N GLU A 68 -10.62 2.52 -4.08
CA GLU A 68 -11.21 2.95 -5.33
C GLU A 68 -10.64 2.17 -6.51
N GLY A 69 -11.50 1.88 -7.49
CA GLY A 69 -11.13 1.15 -8.71
C GLY A 69 -11.48 -0.34 -8.69
N PRO A 70 -11.22 -1.06 -9.80
CA PRO A 70 -11.53 -2.48 -9.90
C PRO A 70 -10.75 -3.28 -8.85
N LEU A 71 -11.44 -4.17 -8.13
CA LEU A 71 -10.80 -5.08 -7.20
C LEU A 71 -9.76 -5.93 -7.98
N ASN A 72 -8.48 -5.85 -7.59
CA ASN A 72 -7.34 -6.52 -8.25
C ASN A 72 -6.86 -5.91 -9.58
N GLY A 73 -7.16 -4.63 -9.85
CA GLY A 73 -6.65 -3.93 -11.03
C GLY A 73 -5.36 -3.13 -10.77
N VAL A 74 -4.69 -2.75 -11.86
CA VAL A 74 -3.52 -1.85 -11.81
C VAL A 74 -3.88 -0.42 -11.37
N SER A 75 -5.15 -0.07 -11.51
CA SER A 75 -5.71 1.24 -11.13
C SER A 75 -6.36 1.24 -9.75
N THR A 76 -6.22 0.16 -8.96
CA THR A 76 -6.74 0.16 -7.58
C THR A 76 -5.95 1.15 -6.73
N LEU A 77 -6.68 2.07 -6.10
CA LEU A 77 -6.17 3.08 -5.18
C LEU A 77 -6.61 2.72 -3.77
N PHE A 78 -5.67 2.64 -2.85
CA PHE A 78 -5.93 2.46 -1.43
C PHE A 78 -5.60 3.75 -0.70
N THR A 79 -6.63 4.36 -0.10
CA THR A 79 -6.49 5.56 0.71
C THR A 79 -6.48 5.16 2.17
N PHE A 80 -5.40 5.52 2.88
CA PHE A 80 -5.22 5.27 4.29
C PHE A 80 -5.13 6.58 5.07
N GLY A 81 -5.71 6.64 6.26
CA GLY A 81 -5.53 7.70 7.23
C GLY A 81 -4.30 7.40 8.06
N LEU A 82 -3.42 8.39 8.17
CA LEU A 82 -2.27 8.36 9.08
C LEU A 82 -2.80 8.71 10.47
N ILE A 83 -2.61 7.82 11.45
CA ILE A 83 -3.01 8.00 12.85
C ILE A 83 -1.79 8.07 13.77
#